data_AF-A0A8J8SW15-F1
#
_entry.id   AF-A0A8J8SW15-F1
#
_cell.length_a   1.000
_cell.length_b   1.000
_cell.length_c   1.000
_cell.angle_alpha   90.00
_cell.angle_beta   90.00
_cell.angle_gamma   90.00
#
_symmetry.space_group_name_H-M   'P 1'
#
loop_
_entity.id
_entity.type
_entity.pdbx_description
1 polymer ?
#
loop_
_entity_poly.entity_id
_entity_poly.type
_entity_poly.pdbx_seq_one_letter_code
_entity_poly.pdbx_strand_id
1 'polypeptide(L)'
;MTHSKSLLKDYLSDLRKSSNCPRVQYSHNHRFKYQLDVPHENAPYFYQNHYKCTSKLKNGLRFFCPKLSQISLELQAYELEYRERLVPLLQDMFYRFYQYRNVWNNAVACMAELDVMCSMAMVSREGGMVRPRVSGKCEKPFMEIKGFRHPCINSDTFIPNDIRLDFDTQRILLITGPNMAGKSTLLRSVCLLVIMAQIGCYVPALSCSFSVVDQIYTRIGASDRILEKCSTFMVELSETKSIIDNANRHSLVIMDELGRGTATYDGYAIAHSVLNHIREVKQCRMLFTTHYHWLVDDFRGVESVELYHMKIEEVEAQEGGTKQIRFLYRFERGTAGFSFGVCVGQMAGLPKRVLEMAEAKAIAFQKNLDDVREKTRQK
;
A
#
# COMPACT_ATOMS: atom_id res chain seq x y z
N MET A 1 51.83 7.19 18.74
CA MET A 1 51.45 6.03 17.88
C MET A 1 52.44 5.71 16.76
N THR A 2 52.84 6.68 15.92
CA THR A 2 53.76 6.46 14.79
C THR A 2 55.14 5.95 15.23
N HIS A 3 55.67 6.51 16.31
CA HIS A 3 56.96 6.10 16.90
C HIS A 3 56.92 4.66 17.47
N SER A 4 55.92 4.30 18.26
CA SER A 4 55.84 2.94 18.83
C SER A 4 55.50 1.87 17.77
N LYS A 5 54.77 2.22 16.70
CA LYS A 5 54.57 1.33 15.55
C LYS A 5 55.83 1.19 14.69
N SER A 6 56.66 2.22 14.56
CA SER A 6 57.98 2.09 13.93
C SER A 6 58.91 1.25 14.79
N LEU A 7 58.93 1.44 16.12
CA LEU A 7 59.70 0.61 17.05
C LEU A 7 59.37 -0.88 16.95
N LEU A 8 58.09 -1.27 16.77
CA LEU A 8 57.72 -2.66 16.51
C LEU A 8 58.24 -3.18 15.16
N LYS A 9 58.19 -2.34 14.11
CA LYS A 9 58.71 -2.72 12.79
C LYS A 9 60.23 -2.89 12.81
N ASP A 10 60.92 -1.96 13.45
CA ASP A 10 62.38 -1.95 13.58
C ASP A 10 62.83 -3.14 14.43
N TYR A 11 62.15 -3.39 15.56
CA TYR A 11 62.43 -4.54 16.42
C TYR A 11 62.20 -5.88 15.70
N LEU A 12 61.15 -6.03 14.88
CA LEU A 12 60.94 -7.24 14.09
C LEU A 12 62.01 -7.41 13.00
N SER A 13 62.41 -6.31 12.35
CA SER A 13 63.47 -6.31 11.33
C SER A 13 64.81 -6.74 11.93
N ASP A 14 65.20 -6.15 13.05
CA ASP A 14 66.45 -6.48 13.75
C ASP A 14 66.44 -7.93 14.23
N LEU A 15 65.31 -8.38 14.78
CA LEU A 15 65.15 -9.74 15.27
C LEU A 15 65.20 -10.78 14.13
N ARG A 16 64.65 -10.48 12.95
CA ARG A 16 64.78 -11.34 11.77
C ARG A 16 66.23 -11.45 11.30
N LYS A 17 66.99 -10.36 11.32
CA LYS A 17 68.42 -10.34 10.99
C LYS A 17 69.26 -11.10 12.02
N SER A 18 69.04 -10.85 13.31
CA SER A 18 69.84 -11.42 14.39
C SER A 18 69.58 -12.91 14.63
N SER A 19 68.34 -13.38 14.40
CA SER A 19 67.96 -14.79 14.49
C SER A 19 68.17 -15.58 13.19
N ASN A 20 68.64 -14.91 12.12
CA ASN A 20 68.72 -15.43 10.76
C ASN A 20 67.42 -16.15 10.31
N CYS A 21 66.26 -15.59 10.69
CA CYS A 21 64.96 -16.19 10.46
C CYS A 21 63.99 -15.15 9.88
N PRO A 22 63.78 -15.12 8.54
CA PRO A 22 62.87 -14.16 7.92
C PRO A 22 61.40 -14.49 8.20
N ARG A 23 61.11 -15.73 8.62
CA ARG A 23 59.75 -16.24 8.87
C ARG A 23 59.16 -15.84 10.22
N VAL A 24 59.92 -15.14 11.08
CA VAL A 24 59.38 -14.66 12.36
C VAL A 24 58.29 -13.63 12.11
N GLN A 25 57.13 -13.83 12.73
CA GLN A 25 55.98 -12.94 12.61
C GLN A 25 55.41 -12.61 13.99
N TYR A 26 54.77 -11.45 14.08
CA TYR A 26 53.97 -11.14 15.25
C TYR A 26 52.68 -11.95 15.24
N SER A 27 52.30 -12.43 16.41
CA SER A 27 51.01 -13.03 16.66
C SER A 27 50.36 -12.42 17.89
N HIS A 28 49.04 -12.56 17.97
CA HIS A 28 48.21 -11.93 18.99
C HIS A 28 47.36 -13.02 19.68
N ASN A 29 47.16 -12.92 20.99
CA ASN A 29 46.15 -13.70 21.70
C ASN A 29 45.50 -12.87 22.81
N HIS A 30 44.50 -13.43 23.48
CA HIS A 30 43.77 -12.73 24.55
C HIS A 30 44.63 -12.35 25.76
N ARG A 31 45.76 -13.03 25.99
CA ARG A 31 46.64 -12.80 27.16
C ARG A 31 47.82 -11.87 26.84
N PHE A 32 48.27 -11.81 25.59
CA PHE A 32 49.43 -11.09 25.12
C PHE A 32 49.12 -10.40 23.80
N LYS A 33 49.13 -9.06 23.83
CA LYS A 33 48.86 -8.23 22.63
C LYS A 33 49.93 -8.41 21.56
N TYR A 34 51.17 -8.80 21.87
CA TYR A 34 52.19 -9.16 20.88
C TYR A 34 53.02 -10.38 21.35
N GLN A 35 53.17 -11.36 20.47
CA GLN A 35 54.01 -12.55 20.63
C GLN A 35 54.76 -12.83 19.32
N LEU A 36 55.76 -13.71 19.36
CA LEU A 36 56.53 -14.10 18.17
C LEU A 36 56.21 -15.54 17.79
N ASP A 37 55.75 -15.75 16.56
CA ASP A 37 55.63 -17.07 15.96
C ASP A 37 56.94 -17.40 15.25
N VAL A 38 57.60 -18.47 15.70
CA VAL A 38 58.96 -18.86 15.28
C VAL A 38 58.96 -20.33 14.84
N PRO A 39 59.56 -20.67 13.67
CA PRO A 39 59.73 -22.07 13.26
C PRO A 39 60.56 -22.91 14.26
N HIS A 40 60.31 -24.22 14.31
CA HIS A 40 61.03 -25.12 15.23
C HIS A 40 62.55 -25.06 15.08
N GLU A 41 63.03 -24.95 13.83
CA GLU A 41 64.45 -24.90 13.47
C GLU A 41 65.18 -23.70 14.11
N ASN A 42 64.49 -22.57 14.28
CA ASN A 42 65.09 -21.34 14.82
C ASN A 42 64.85 -21.17 16.33
N ALA A 43 64.06 -22.06 16.96
CA ALA A 43 63.76 -22.00 18.38
C ALA A 43 64.99 -21.96 19.33
N PRO A 44 66.11 -22.67 19.06
CA PRO A 44 67.28 -22.64 19.94
C PRO A 44 67.82 -21.23 20.20
N TYR A 45 67.83 -20.37 19.18
CA TYR A 45 68.26 -18.96 19.30
C TYR A 45 67.41 -18.19 20.33
N PHE A 46 66.10 -18.41 20.33
CA PHE A 46 65.17 -17.71 21.23
C PHE A 46 65.30 -18.20 22.67
N TYR A 47 65.55 -19.50 22.89
CA TYR A 47 65.85 -20.02 24.22
C TYR A 47 67.18 -19.48 24.78
N GLN A 48 68.23 -19.41 23.95
CA GLN A 48 69.54 -18.87 24.33
C GLN A 48 69.47 -17.39 24.70
N ASN A 49 68.58 -16.61 24.07
CA ASN A 49 68.36 -15.20 24.36
C ASN A 49 67.23 -14.95 25.39
N HIS A 50 66.91 -15.95 26.22
CA HIS A 50 65.96 -15.86 27.34
C HIS A 50 64.50 -15.49 26.98
N TYR A 51 64.05 -15.79 25.76
CA TYR A 51 62.64 -15.65 25.40
C TYR A 51 61.83 -16.79 26.04
N LYS A 52 60.65 -16.47 26.58
CA LYS A 52 59.79 -17.46 27.25
C LYS A 52 58.85 -18.12 26.25
N CYS A 53 58.94 -19.43 26.08
CA CYS A 53 57.97 -20.18 25.27
C CYS A 53 56.59 -20.17 25.96
N THR A 54 55.55 -19.82 25.20
CA THR A 54 54.19 -19.65 25.71
C THR A 54 53.22 -20.73 25.21
N SER A 55 53.39 -21.19 23.98
CA SER A 55 52.56 -22.25 23.40
C SER A 55 53.28 -22.93 22.24
N LYS A 56 52.92 -24.18 21.95
CA LYS A 56 53.39 -24.91 20.76
C LYS A 56 52.41 -24.71 19.60
N LEU A 57 52.92 -24.52 18.39
CA LEU A 57 52.16 -24.46 17.13
C LEU A 57 52.45 -25.74 16.34
N LYS A 58 51.63 -26.04 15.31
CA LYS A 58 51.85 -27.23 14.46
C LYS A 58 53.22 -27.21 13.75
N ASN A 59 53.68 -26.03 13.34
CA ASN A 59 54.91 -25.84 12.58
C ASN A 59 55.91 -24.89 13.28
N GLY A 60 55.81 -24.72 14.60
CA GLY A 60 56.67 -23.79 15.32
C GLY A 60 56.35 -23.65 16.81
N LEU A 61 56.96 -22.65 17.44
CA LEU A 61 56.76 -22.29 18.83
C LEU A 61 56.43 -20.81 18.93
N ARG A 62 55.65 -20.45 19.96
CA ARG A 62 55.31 -19.06 20.25
C ARG A 62 56.09 -18.54 21.44
N PHE A 63 56.82 -17.45 21.24
CA PHE A 63 57.68 -16.86 22.24
C PHE A 63 57.16 -15.50 22.73
N PHE A 64 57.37 -15.26 24.01
CA PHE A 64 57.14 -13.99 24.68
C PHE A 64 58.47 -13.36 25.09
N CYS A 65 58.57 -12.04 24.92
CA CYS A 65 59.72 -11.24 25.32
C CYS A 65 59.27 -10.10 26.24
N PRO A 66 59.97 -9.84 27.36
CA PRO A 66 59.69 -8.68 28.20
C PRO A 66 59.69 -7.34 27.43
N LYS A 67 60.59 -7.18 26.45
CA LYS A 67 60.68 -5.98 25.61
C LYS A 67 59.42 -5.75 24.75
N LEU A 68 58.80 -6.82 24.24
CA LEU A 68 57.52 -6.72 23.53
C LEU A 68 56.37 -6.33 24.45
N SER A 69 56.41 -6.80 25.71
CA SER A 69 55.44 -6.39 26.72
C SER A 69 55.51 -4.90 26.99
N GLN A 70 56.73 -4.35 27.13
CA GLN A 70 56.95 -2.92 27.36
C GLN A 70 56.41 -2.07 26.20
N ILE A 71 56.81 -2.40 24.95
CA ILE A 71 56.31 -1.69 23.76
C ILE A 71 54.78 -1.80 23.63
N SER A 72 54.21 -2.95 24.01
CA SER A 72 52.75 -3.16 23.98
C SER A 72 51.99 -2.32 25.01
N LEU A 73 52.54 -2.16 26.22
CA LEU A 73 51.98 -1.33 27.28
C LEU A 73 52.07 0.15 26.91
N GLU A 74 53.20 0.59 26.36
CA GLU A 74 53.34 1.96 25.84
C GLU A 74 52.33 2.24 24.72
N LEU A 75 52.17 1.32 23.76
CA LEU A 75 51.16 1.45 22.71
C LEU A 75 49.73 1.53 23.25
N GLN A 76 49.40 0.72 24.24
CA GLN A 76 48.09 0.77 24.90
C GLN A 76 47.87 2.10 25.62
N ALA A 77 48.89 2.61 26.33
CA ALA A 77 48.82 3.91 26.99
C ALA A 77 48.59 5.05 25.96
N TYR A 78 49.33 5.04 24.85
CA TYR A 78 49.13 6.02 23.77
C TYR A 78 47.77 5.88 23.07
N GLU A 79 47.26 4.65 22.90
CA GLU A 79 45.92 4.43 22.34
C GLU A 79 44.83 4.96 23.27
N LEU A 80 44.99 4.79 24.58
CA LEU A 80 44.08 5.31 25.59
C LEU A 80 44.12 6.84 25.61
N GLU A 81 45.30 7.44 25.72
CA GLU A 81 45.50 8.90 25.69
C GLU A 81 44.93 9.53 24.41
N TYR A 82 45.13 8.87 23.27
CA TYR A 82 44.56 9.32 22.00
C TYR A 82 43.02 9.32 22.04
N ARG A 83 42.40 8.27 22.58
CA ARG A 83 40.93 8.20 22.72
C ARG A 83 40.40 9.24 23.70
N GLU A 84 41.08 9.41 24.85
CA GLU A 84 40.74 10.41 25.86
C GLU A 84 40.76 11.84 25.31
N ARG A 85 41.64 12.12 24.32
CA ARG A 85 41.66 13.40 23.62
C ARG A 85 40.65 13.50 22.48
N LEU A 86 40.43 12.41 21.74
CA LEU A 86 39.55 12.41 20.57
C LEU A 86 38.06 12.49 20.93
N VAL A 87 37.64 11.78 21.99
CA VAL A 87 36.22 11.72 22.36
C VAL A 87 35.65 13.10 22.73
N PRO A 88 36.28 13.91 23.59
CA PRO A 88 35.81 15.26 23.89
C PRO A 88 35.76 16.16 22.64
N LEU A 89 36.74 16.03 21.73
CA LEU A 89 36.75 16.78 20.47
C LEU A 89 35.54 16.43 19.59
N LEU A 90 35.23 15.14 19.45
CA LEU A 90 34.05 14.69 18.70
C LEU A 90 32.76 15.12 19.38
N GLN A 91 32.68 15.06 20.71
CA GLN A 91 31.53 15.53 21.47
C GLN A 91 31.30 17.04 21.26
N ASP A 92 32.35 17.86 21.33
CA ASP A 92 32.27 19.29 21.05
C ASP A 92 31.86 19.56 19.59
N MET A 93 32.40 18.81 18.63
CA MET A 93 32.00 18.92 17.22
C MET A 93 30.51 18.60 17.02
N PHE A 94 30.01 17.50 17.59
CA PHE A 94 28.59 17.15 17.51
C PHE A 94 27.71 18.16 18.26
N TYR A 95 28.18 18.67 19.40
CA TYR A 95 27.46 19.70 20.15
C TYR A 95 27.32 20.98 19.33
N ARG A 96 28.41 21.47 18.72
CA ARG A 96 28.38 22.63 17.81
C ARG A 96 27.50 22.39 16.60
N PHE A 97 27.52 21.20 16.01
CA PHE A 97 26.60 20.84 14.93
C PHE A 97 25.13 20.90 15.39
N TYR A 98 24.83 20.35 16.56
CA TYR A 98 23.48 20.29 17.15
C TYR A 98 22.93 21.66 17.55
N GLN A 99 23.78 22.64 17.85
CA GLN A 99 23.35 24.03 18.08
C GLN A 99 22.55 24.59 16.89
N TYR A 100 22.85 24.14 15.67
CA TYR A 100 22.16 24.55 14.44
C TYR A 100 21.06 23.57 13.99
N ARG A 101 20.63 22.63 14.84
CA ARG A 101 19.65 21.59 14.47
C ARG A 101 18.38 22.13 13.80
N ASN A 102 17.90 23.30 14.23
CA ASN A 102 16.69 23.89 13.66
C ASN A 102 16.91 24.31 12.20
N VAL A 103 18.10 24.82 11.87
CA VAL A 103 18.48 25.16 10.50
C VAL A 103 18.57 23.89 9.65
N TRP A 104 19.20 22.83 10.17
CA TRP A 104 19.30 21.55 9.45
C TRP A 104 17.93 20.90 9.23
N ASN A 105 17.09 20.86 10.26
CA ASN A 105 15.74 20.30 10.15
C ASN A 105 14.89 21.09 9.16
N ASN A 106 14.97 22.42 9.16
CA ASN A 106 14.25 23.25 8.19
C ASN A 106 14.77 23.02 6.78
N ALA A 107 16.09 22.95 6.58
CA ALA A 107 16.67 22.68 5.27
C ALA A 107 16.23 21.31 4.73
N VAL A 108 16.24 20.27 5.57
CA VAL A 108 15.75 18.94 5.20
C VAL A 108 14.24 18.96 4.88
N ALA A 109 13.43 19.68 5.68
CA ALA A 109 12.00 19.82 5.42
C ALA A 109 11.71 20.51 4.09
N CYS A 110 12.39 21.63 3.80
CA CYS A 110 12.26 22.34 2.52
C CYS A 110 12.69 21.48 1.33
N MET A 111 13.80 20.73 1.47
CA MET A 111 14.26 19.82 0.42
C MET A 111 13.26 18.67 0.19
N ALA A 112 12.67 18.13 1.25
CA ALA A 112 11.64 17.09 1.14
C ALA A 112 10.37 17.60 0.47
N GLU A 113 9.91 18.81 0.81
CA GLU A 113 8.75 19.43 0.17
C GLU A 113 9.01 19.68 -1.33
N LEU A 114 10.20 20.19 -1.67
CA LEU A 114 10.62 20.39 -3.06
C LEU A 114 10.67 19.06 -3.83
N ASP A 115 11.21 18.00 -3.24
CA ASP A 115 11.29 16.68 -3.87
C ASP A 115 9.89 16.11 -4.17
N VAL A 116 8.96 16.22 -3.20
CA VAL A 116 7.56 15.81 -3.37
C VAL A 116 6.87 16.62 -4.48
N MET A 117 7.04 17.95 -4.49
CA MET A 117 6.47 18.80 -5.55
C MET A 117 7.05 18.47 -6.93
N CYS A 118 8.36 18.22 -7.03
CA CYS A 118 9.02 17.79 -8.25
C CYS A 118 8.47 16.45 -8.74
N SER A 119 8.32 15.47 -7.84
CA SER A 119 7.77 14.15 -8.15
C SER A 119 6.33 14.25 -8.69
N MET A 120 5.46 15.03 -8.04
CA MET A 120 4.09 15.27 -8.52
C MET A 120 4.07 15.96 -9.88
N ALA A 121 4.97 16.93 -10.11
CA ALA A 121 5.10 17.61 -11.39
C ALA A 121 5.55 16.66 -12.51
N MET A 122 6.46 15.72 -12.22
CA MET A 122 6.89 14.70 -13.19
C MET A 122 5.72 13.81 -13.62
N VAL A 123 4.95 13.26 -12.67
CA VAL A 123 3.77 12.43 -12.97
C VAL A 123 2.71 13.24 -13.73
N SER A 124 2.52 14.50 -13.36
CA SER A 124 1.54 15.39 -14.02
C SER A 124 1.88 15.69 -15.49
N ARG A 125 3.13 15.46 -15.92
CA ARG A 125 3.59 15.70 -17.30
C ARG A 125 3.37 14.52 -18.25
N GLU A 126 3.01 13.34 -17.76
CA GLU A 126 2.83 12.13 -18.59
C GLU A 126 1.63 12.19 -19.55
N GLY A 127 0.85 13.29 -19.51
CA GLY A 127 -0.28 13.53 -20.41
C GLY A 127 -1.60 12.99 -19.86
N GLY A 128 -2.72 13.56 -20.31
CA GLY A 128 -4.06 13.17 -19.82
C GLY A 128 -4.35 13.56 -18.37
N MET A 129 -3.54 14.45 -17.78
CA MET A 129 -3.66 14.95 -16.42
C MET A 129 -4.25 16.37 -16.42
N VAL A 130 -5.14 16.67 -15.47
CA VAL A 130 -5.77 17.99 -15.33
C VAL A 130 -5.59 18.54 -13.91
N ARG A 131 -5.45 19.87 -13.80
CA ARG A 131 -5.44 20.56 -12.51
C ARG A 131 -6.84 20.51 -11.91
N PRO A 132 -7.06 19.87 -10.75
CA PRO A 132 -8.37 19.81 -10.13
C PRO A 132 -8.79 21.16 -9.56
N ARG A 133 -10.11 21.41 -9.52
CA ARG A 133 -10.73 22.56 -8.84
C ARG A 133 -11.43 22.08 -7.57
N VAL A 134 -10.73 22.14 -6.44
CA VAL A 134 -11.28 21.77 -5.14
C VAL A 134 -11.80 23.03 -4.44
N SER A 135 -13.11 23.11 -4.24
CA SER A 135 -13.76 24.19 -3.48
C SER A 135 -13.86 23.82 -2.00
N GLY A 136 -13.94 24.81 -1.12
CA GLY A 136 -14.10 24.58 0.33
C GLY A 136 -15.41 23.88 0.70
N LYS A 137 -15.65 23.72 2.01
CA LYS A 137 -16.95 23.23 2.50
C LYS A 137 -18.05 24.21 2.07
N CYS A 138 -19.11 23.69 1.47
CA CYS A 138 -20.27 24.45 1.02
C CYS A 138 -21.57 23.78 1.51
N GLU A 139 -22.65 24.55 1.57
CA GLU A 139 -23.95 24.04 2.02
C GLU A 139 -24.47 22.88 1.16
N LYS A 140 -24.15 22.92 -0.15
CA LYS A 140 -24.50 21.94 -1.16
C LYS A 140 -23.25 21.27 -1.76
N PRO A 141 -22.71 20.21 -1.13
CA PRO A 141 -21.57 19.49 -1.65
C PRO A 141 -21.82 18.91 -3.05
N PHE A 142 -20.80 18.95 -3.88
CA PHE A 142 -20.86 18.46 -5.26
C PHE A 142 -19.56 17.77 -5.66
N MET A 143 -19.62 17.00 -6.74
CA MET A 143 -18.47 16.38 -7.39
C MET A 143 -18.78 16.16 -8.86
N GLU A 144 -17.90 16.63 -9.74
CA GLU A 144 -17.97 16.42 -11.19
C GLU A 144 -16.57 16.07 -11.69
N ILE A 145 -16.42 14.86 -12.21
CA ILE A 145 -15.17 14.38 -12.80
C ILE A 145 -15.49 13.78 -14.16
N LYS A 146 -14.91 14.33 -15.23
CA LYS A 146 -15.16 13.88 -16.61
C LYS A 146 -13.95 13.17 -17.19
N GLY A 147 -14.20 12.09 -17.92
CA GLY A 147 -13.20 11.29 -18.63
C GLY A 147 -12.08 10.82 -17.72
N PHE A 148 -12.40 10.44 -16.48
CA PHE A 148 -11.40 10.02 -15.52
C PHE A 148 -10.90 8.61 -15.81
N ARG A 149 -9.65 8.36 -15.44
CA ARG A 149 -8.98 7.07 -15.53
C ARG A 149 -8.49 6.61 -14.17
N HIS A 150 -8.30 5.30 -14.02
CA HIS A 150 -7.68 4.77 -12.81
C HIS A 150 -6.18 5.10 -12.79
N PRO A 151 -5.64 5.81 -11.77
CA PRO A 151 -4.25 6.29 -11.78
C PRO A 151 -3.18 5.19 -11.90
N CYS A 152 -3.45 3.98 -11.39
CA CYS A 152 -2.51 2.85 -11.44
C CYS A 152 -2.71 1.87 -12.62
N ILE A 153 -3.69 2.10 -13.51
CA ILE A 153 -3.94 1.22 -14.66
C ILE A 153 -3.44 1.92 -15.92
N ASN A 154 -2.78 1.18 -16.81
CA ASN A 154 -2.22 1.74 -18.03
C ASN A 154 -3.31 2.47 -18.85
N SER A 155 -2.96 3.65 -19.35
CA SER A 155 -3.90 4.60 -19.93
C SER A 155 -4.52 4.08 -21.24
N ASP A 156 -3.80 3.21 -21.97
CA ASP A 156 -4.17 2.77 -23.33
C ASP A 156 -5.29 1.73 -23.35
N THR A 157 -5.49 1.01 -22.24
CA THR A 157 -6.52 -0.04 -22.12
C THR A 157 -7.71 0.38 -21.27
N PHE A 158 -7.59 1.48 -20.52
CA PHE A 158 -8.63 1.95 -19.62
C PHE A 158 -9.65 2.84 -20.35
N ILE A 159 -10.94 2.47 -20.26
CA ILE A 159 -12.03 3.25 -20.83
C ILE A 159 -12.39 4.41 -19.88
N PRO A 160 -12.25 5.68 -20.31
CA PRO A 160 -12.55 6.82 -19.46
C PRO A 160 -14.04 6.88 -19.08
N ASN A 161 -14.34 7.28 -17.85
CA ASN A 161 -15.70 7.38 -17.33
C ASN A 161 -15.98 8.77 -16.75
N ASP A 162 -17.27 9.11 -16.64
CA ASP A 162 -17.72 10.36 -16.04
C ASP A 162 -18.40 10.07 -14.69
N ILE A 163 -18.30 10.99 -13.74
CA ILE A 163 -19.09 10.95 -12.52
C ILE A 163 -19.59 12.34 -12.18
N ARG A 164 -20.86 12.39 -11.77
CA ARG A 164 -21.48 13.61 -11.28
C ARG A 164 -22.31 13.27 -10.05
N LEU A 165 -22.03 13.98 -8.97
CA LEU A 165 -22.78 13.99 -7.73
C LEU A 165 -23.13 15.44 -7.42
N ASP A 166 -24.40 15.73 -7.18
CA ASP A 166 -24.83 17.05 -6.71
C ASP A 166 -25.84 16.92 -5.58
N PHE A 167 -25.93 17.97 -4.76
CA PHE A 167 -26.66 17.92 -3.52
C PHE A 167 -28.18 17.74 -3.70
N ASP A 168 -28.75 18.29 -4.78
CA ASP A 168 -30.20 18.35 -4.93
C ASP A 168 -30.73 17.13 -5.70
N THR A 169 -30.11 16.77 -6.82
CA THR A 169 -30.68 15.80 -7.77
C THR A 169 -30.03 14.42 -7.74
N GLN A 170 -28.71 14.33 -7.53
CA GLN A 170 -27.98 13.05 -7.60
C GLN A 170 -26.89 12.95 -6.51
N ARG A 171 -27.30 12.87 -5.24
CA ARG A 171 -26.34 12.66 -4.12
C ARG A 171 -25.81 11.24 -4.06
N ILE A 172 -26.63 10.29 -4.52
CA ILE A 172 -26.36 8.87 -4.45
C ILE A 172 -26.44 8.29 -5.86
N LEU A 173 -25.40 7.58 -6.29
CA LEU A 173 -25.44 6.75 -7.49
C LEU A 173 -25.63 5.30 -7.07
N LEU A 174 -26.76 4.70 -7.44
CA LEU A 174 -27.02 3.28 -7.27
C LEU A 174 -26.59 2.54 -8.55
N ILE A 175 -25.53 1.76 -8.43
CA ILE A 175 -24.78 1.20 -9.55
C ILE A 175 -25.05 -0.29 -9.67
N THR A 176 -25.43 -0.72 -10.87
CA THR A 176 -25.71 -2.12 -11.19
C THR A 176 -24.79 -2.66 -12.27
N GLY A 177 -24.81 -3.98 -12.44
CA GLY A 177 -24.05 -4.69 -13.46
C GLY A 177 -23.31 -5.90 -12.90
N PRO A 178 -22.77 -6.77 -13.75
CA PRO A 178 -22.06 -7.97 -13.36
C PRO A 178 -20.69 -7.64 -12.76
N ASN A 179 -20.13 -8.57 -11.99
CA ASN A 179 -18.91 -8.34 -11.20
C ASN A 179 -17.69 -8.01 -12.08
N MET A 180 -17.61 -8.59 -13.27
CA MET A 180 -16.52 -8.37 -14.22
C MET A 180 -16.64 -7.08 -15.04
N ALA A 181 -17.70 -6.29 -14.88
CA ALA A 181 -17.91 -5.07 -15.66
C ALA A 181 -17.12 -3.85 -15.16
N GLY A 182 -16.27 -4.00 -14.13
CA GLY A 182 -15.38 -2.93 -13.66
C GLY A 182 -15.96 -2.03 -12.57
N LYS A 183 -17.04 -2.43 -11.89
CA LYS A 183 -17.68 -1.64 -10.80
C LYS A 183 -16.68 -1.28 -9.69
N SER A 184 -15.99 -2.25 -9.11
CA SER A 184 -15.03 -2.00 -8.02
C SER A 184 -13.84 -1.15 -8.48
N THR A 185 -13.41 -1.28 -9.74
CA THR A 185 -12.37 -0.43 -10.33
C THR A 185 -12.83 1.01 -10.47
N LEU A 186 -14.07 1.24 -10.91
CA LEU A 186 -14.67 2.57 -10.96
C LEU A 186 -14.74 3.21 -9.57
N LEU A 187 -15.24 2.49 -8.56
CA LEU A 187 -15.31 2.96 -7.17
C LEU A 187 -13.93 3.36 -6.63
N ARG A 188 -12.92 2.49 -6.80
CA ARG A 188 -11.54 2.77 -6.37
C ARG A 188 -10.93 3.96 -7.09
N SER A 189 -11.21 4.10 -8.40
CA SER A 189 -10.72 5.23 -9.19
C SER A 189 -11.18 6.55 -8.60
N VAL A 190 -12.47 6.68 -8.26
CA VAL A 190 -13.03 7.90 -7.67
C VAL A 190 -12.35 8.23 -6.34
N CYS A 191 -12.15 7.25 -5.46
CA CYS A 191 -11.42 7.45 -4.20
C CYS A 191 -10.01 8.00 -4.44
N LEU A 192 -9.24 7.37 -5.34
CA LEU A 192 -7.87 7.76 -5.63
C LEU A 192 -7.80 9.17 -6.22
N LEU A 193 -8.75 9.53 -7.11
CA LEU A 193 -8.82 10.86 -7.71
C LEU A 193 -9.07 11.95 -6.66
N VAL A 194 -9.97 11.69 -5.70
CA VAL A 194 -10.22 12.61 -4.58
C VAL A 194 -8.97 12.79 -3.74
N ILE A 195 -8.29 11.70 -3.39
CA ILE A 195 -7.04 11.73 -2.59
C ILE A 195 -5.97 12.53 -3.32
N MET A 196 -5.70 12.20 -4.59
CA MET A 196 -4.71 12.90 -5.41
C MET A 196 -5.01 14.40 -5.52
N ALA A 197 -6.27 14.77 -5.77
CA ALA A 197 -6.66 16.16 -5.89
C ALA A 197 -6.53 16.94 -4.58
N GLN A 198 -6.89 16.35 -3.42
CA GLN A 198 -6.76 17.03 -2.13
C GLN A 198 -5.34 17.07 -1.57
N ILE A 199 -4.44 16.20 -2.03
CA ILE A 199 -2.99 16.29 -1.78
C ILE A 199 -2.35 17.42 -2.63
N GLY A 200 -3.05 17.91 -3.67
CA GLY A 200 -2.59 18.98 -4.55
C GLY A 200 -1.93 18.50 -5.85
N CYS A 201 -2.07 17.22 -6.18
CA CYS A 201 -1.58 16.66 -7.44
C CYS A 201 -2.59 16.88 -8.58
N TYR A 202 -2.11 16.90 -9.82
CA TYR A 202 -3.00 16.79 -10.99
C TYR A 202 -3.62 15.39 -11.02
N VAL A 203 -4.76 15.24 -11.69
CA VAL A 203 -5.50 13.98 -11.73
C VAL A 203 -5.73 13.50 -13.17
N PRO A 204 -5.74 12.18 -13.44
CA PRO A 204 -5.95 11.64 -14.78
C PRO A 204 -7.43 11.73 -15.18
N ALA A 205 -7.83 12.89 -15.70
CA ALA A 205 -9.19 13.22 -16.12
C ALA A 205 -9.19 14.33 -17.17
N LEU A 206 -10.31 14.50 -17.87
CA LEU A 206 -10.54 15.66 -18.75
C LEU A 206 -10.89 16.91 -17.95
N SER A 207 -11.65 16.75 -16.86
CA SER A 207 -11.94 17.81 -15.90
C SER A 207 -12.24 17.21 -14.54
N CYS A 208 -11.89 17.92 -13.46
CA CYS A 208 -12.16 17.50 -12.10
C CYS A 208 -12.49 18.72 -11.24
N SER A 209 -13.71 18.75 -10.69
CA SER A 209 -14.20 19.84 -9.84
C SER A 209 -15.10 19.30 -8.75
N PHE A 210 -14.78 19.54 -7.48
CA PHE A 210 -15.59 19.06 -6.37
C PHE A 210 -15.42 19.94 -5.13
N SER A 211 -16.37 19.87 -4.19
CA SER A 211 -16.21 20.45 -2.85
C SER A 211 -15.45 19.50 -1.94
N VAL A 212 -14.61 20.01 -1.04
CA VAL A 212 -13.77 19.19 -0.13
C VAL A 212 -14.54 18.00 0.44
N VAL A 213 -13.90 16.84 0.37
CA VAL A 213 -14.27 15.59 1.00
C VAL A 213 -13.47 15.48 2.29
N ASP A 214 -14.14 15.47 3.43
CA ASP A 214 -13.45 15.41 4.72
C ASP A 214 -12.98 14.00 5.08
N GLN A 215 -13.81 12.99 4.81
CA GLN A 215 -13.48 11.59 4.97
C GLN A 215 -14.07 10.76 3.82
N ILE A 216 -13.29 9.77 3.38
CA ILE A 216 -13.72 8.74 2.44
C ILE A 216 -14.00 7.48 3.25
N TYR A 217 -15.25 7.04 3.22
CA TYR A 217 -15.68 5.79 3.82
C TYR A 217 -15.78 4.72 2.75
N THR A 218 -15.16 3.57 2.98
CA THR A 218 -15.19 2.46 2.02
C THR A 218 -15.62 1.18 2.71
N ARG A 219 -16.68 0.57 2.19
CA ARG A 219 -16.92 -0.86 2.28
C ARG A 219 -16.73 -1.46 0.89
N ILE A 220 -15.49 -1.69 0.52
CA ILE A 220 -15.13 -2.44 -0.70
C ILE A 220 -14.63 -3.81 -0.23
N GLY A 221 -15.23 -4.89 -0.72
CA GLY A 221 -15.04 -6.25 -0.20
C GLY A 221 -13.58 -6.59 0.11
N ALA A 222 -13.33 -6.99 1.36
CA ALA A 222 -12.03 -7.47 1.81
C ALA A 222 -11.86 -8.95 1.44
N SER A 223 -10.64 -9.32 1.05
CA SER A 223 -10.20 -10.72 1.09
C SER A 223 -10.40 -11.28 2.50
N ASP A 224 -10.98 -12.48 2.60
CA ASP A 224 -11.38 -13.11 3.86
C ASP A 224 -10.31 -12.97 4.95
N ARG A 225 -10.64 -12.23 6.03
CA ARG A 225 -9.82 -12.19 7.25
C ARG A 225 -10.13 -13.41 8.11
N ILE A 226 -9.77 -14.59 7.60
CA ILE A 226 -9.96 -15.88 8.28
C ILE A 226 -9.30 -15.89 9.68
N LEU A 227 -8.24 -15.09 9.86
CA LEU A 227 -7.45 -15.03 11.10
C LEU A 227 -8.14 -14.30 12.27
N GLU A 228 -9.20 -13.51 12.04
CA GLU A 228 -9.82 -12.66 13.08
C GLU A 228 -10.99 -13.32 13.85
N LYS A 229 -11.30 -14.61 13.61
CA LYS A 229 -12.41 -15.37 14.27
C LYS A 229 -13.80 -14.70 14.20
N CYS A 230 -13.97 -13.65 13.40
CA CYS A 230 -15.23 -12.95 13.20
C CYS A 230 -15.90 -13.46 11.93
N SER A 231 -17.23 -13.61 11.95
CA SER A 231 -17.98 -13.82 10.70
C SER A 231 -17.72 -12.66 9.75
N THR A 232 -17.47 -12.96 8.47
CA THR A 232 -17.26 -11.95 7.42
C THR A 232 -18.42 -10.94 7.37
N PHE A 233 -19.64 -11.41 7.63
CA PHE A 233 -20.82 -10.57 7.71
C PHE A 233 -20.82 -9.63 8.93
N MET A 234 -20.29 -10.08 10.08
CA MET A 234 -20.18 -9.23 11.28
C MET A 234 -19.17 -8.10 11.08
N VAL A 235 -18.05 -8.39 10.39
CA VAL A 235 -17.07 -7.37 10.02
C VAL A 235 -17.70 -6.35 9.08
N GLU A 236 -18.42 -6.80 8.06
CA GLU A 236 -19.16 -5.94 7.14
C GLU A 236 -20.18 -5.02 7.83
N LEU A 237 -20.94 -5.54 8.80
CA LEU A 237 -21.88 -4.72 9.57
C LEU A 237 -21.17 -3.74 10.52
N SER A 238 -20.03 -4.13 11.10
CA SER A 238 -19.21 -3.25 11.93
C SER A 238 -18.64 -2.08 11.12
N GLU A 239 -18.13 -2.36 9.92
CA GLU A 239 -17.69 -1.33 8.97
C GLU A 239 -18.85 -0.40 8.60
N THR A 240 -20.00 -0.97 8.24
CA THR A 240 -21.21 -0.22 7.90
C THR A 240 -21.69 0.67 9.05
N LYS A 241 -21.65 0.16 10.29
CA LYS A 241 -21.94 0.95 11.49
C LYS A 241 -20.99 2.13 11.62
N SER A 242 -19.68 1.93 11.43
CA SER A 242 -18.70 3.03 11.48
C SER A 242 -19.01 4.13 10.46
N ILE A 243 -19.46 3.75 9.26
CA ILE A 243 -19.90 4.71 8.23
C ILE A 243 -21.14 5.47 8.71
N ILE A 244 -22.15 4.76 9.23
CA ILE A 244 -23.39 5.37 9.72
C ILE A 244 -23.11 6.29 10.92
N ASP A 245 -22.24 5.93 11.84
CA ASP A 245 -22.00 6.73 13.04
C ASP A 245 -21.26 8.03 12.68
N ASN A 246 -20.26 7.96 11.79
CA ASN A 246 -19.29 9.04 11.60
C ASN A 246 -19.48 9.87 10.32
N ALA A 247 -20.09 9.31 9.27
CA ALA A 247 -20.28 10.04 8.02
C ALA A 247 -21.14 11.28 8.24
N ASN A 248 -20.77 12.36 7.54
CA ASN A 248 -21.49 13.61 7.52
C ASN A 248 -21.68 14.11 6.08
N ARG A 249 -22.38 15.23 5.91
CA ARG A 249 -22.74 15.80 4.61
C ARG A 249 -21.55 15.99 3.64
N HIS A 250 -20.35 16.25 4.15
CA HIS A 250 -19.15 16.47 3.33
C HIS A 250 -18.39 15.18 3.02
N SER A 251 -18.79 14.05 3.57
CA SER A 251 -18.10 12.77 3.34
C SER A 251 -18.42 12.18 1.97
N LEU A 252 -17.54 11.29 1.49
CA LEU A 252 -17.77 10.43 0.34
C LEU A 252 -17.89 8.98 0.84
N VAL A 253 -19.04 8.37 0.61
CA VAL A 253 -19.33 6.99 1.02
C VAL A 253 -19.31 6.07 -0.20
N ILE A 254 -18.56 4.99 -0.09
CA ILE A 254 -18.41 3.97 -1.13
C ILE A 254 -18.84 2.63 -0.54
N MET A 255 -19.92 2.06 -1.07
CA MET A 255 -20.42 0.75 -0.66
C MET A 255 -20.42 -0.21 -1.85
N ASP A 256 -19.72 -1.34 -1.69
CA ASP A 256 -19.63 -2.39 -2.69
C ASP A 256 -20.38 -3.63 -2.20
N GLU A 257 -21.59 -3.87 -2.73
CA GLU A 257 -22.36 -5.11 -2.53
C GLU A 257 -22.66 -5.47 -1.07
N LEU A 258 -23.07 -4.47 -0.28
CA LEU A 258 -23.56 -4.64 1.09
C LEU A 258 -24.71 -5.66 1.16
N GLY A 259 -24.68 -6.55 2.15
CA GLY A 259 -25.70 -7.59 2.40
C GLY A 259 -25.36 -8.96 1.82
N ARG A 260 -24.23 -9.13 1.10
CA ARG A 260 -23.89 -10.39 0.42
C ARG A 260 -23.68 -11.58 1.36
N GLY A 261 -23.24 -11.35 2.60
CA GLY A 261 -22.90 -12.39 3.56
C GLY A 261 -24.08 -13.03 4.31
N THR A 262 -25.33 -12.70 3.98
CA THR A 262 -26.53 -13.17 4.69
C THR A 262 -27.65 -13.61 3.72
N ALA A 263 -28.79 -14.04 4.26
CA ALA A 263 -29.98 -14.38 3.47
C ALA A 263 -30.41 -13.21 2.58
N THR A 264 -30.88 -13.49 1.37
CA THR A 264 -31.21 -12.47 0.36
C THR A 264 -32.17 -11.39 0.89
N TYR A 265 -33.18 -11.78 1.66
CA TYR A 265 -34.14 -10.84 2.25
C TYR A 265 -33.52 -9.95 3.32
N ASP A 266 -32.69 -10.51 4.20
CA ASP A 266 -32.01 -9.75 5.26
C ASP A 266 -30.98 -8.79 4.66
N GLY A 267 -30.19 -9.28 3.69
CA GLY A 267 -29.19 -8.47 2.99
C GLY A 267 -29.84 -7.32 2.23
N TYR A 268 -30.96 -7.58 1.55
CA TYR A 268 -31.79 -6.57 0.92
C TYR A 268 -32.29 -5.52 1.93
N ALA A 269 -32.91 -5.96 3.03
CA ALA A 269 -33.50 -5.08 4.04
C ALA A 269 -32.44 -4.17 4.68
N ILE A 270 -31.24 -4.71 4.95
CA ILE A 270 -30.11 -3.95 5.47
C ILE A 270 -29.64 -2.94 4.43
N ALA A 271 -29.36 -3.37 3.20
CA ALA A 271 -28.92 -2.49 2.13
C ALA A 271 -29.89 -1.32 1.87
N HIS A 272 -31.20 -1.61 1.84
CA HIS A 272 -32.26 -0.62 1.70
C HIS A 272 -32.25 0.38 2.86
N SER A 273 -32.24 -0.11 4.10
CA SER A 273 -32.28 0.74 5.30
C SER A 273 -31.06 1.63 5.41
N VAL A 274 -29.87 1.11 5.08
CA VAL A 274 -28.61 1.87 5.11
C VAL A 274 -28.58 2.94 4.03
N LEU A 275 -29.00 2.62 2.80
CA LEU A 275 -29.12 3.61 1.72
C LEU A 275 -30.06 4.74 2.14
N ASN A 276 -31.25 4.40 2.66
CA ASN A 276 -32.23 5.41 3.05
C ASN A 276 -31.74 6.26 4.23
N HIS A 277 -31.07 5.66 5.22
CA HIS A 277 -30.46 6.40 6.33
C HIS A 277 -29.40 7.39 5.84
N ILE A 278 -28.53 6.98 4.91
CA ILE A 278 -27.54 7.88 4.31
C ILE A 278 -28.23 9.00 3.53
N ARG A 279 -29.26 8.68 2.75
CA ARG A 279 -30.02 9.64 1.94
C ARG A 279 -30.69 10.72 2.79
N GLU A 280 -31.40 10.33 3.84
CA GLU A 280 -32.26 11.22 4.62
C GLU A 280 -31.54 11.88 5.78
N VAL A 281 -30.73 11.12 6.52
CA VAL A 281 -30.10 11.60 7.75
C VAL A 281 -28.72 12.19 7.48
N LYS A 282 -27.87 11.48 6.72
CA LYS A 282 -26.47 11.91 6.50
C LYS A 282 -26.30 12.90 5.35
N GLN A 283 -27.13 12.77 4.32
CA GLN A 283 -27.16 13.61 3.13
C GLN A 283 -25.78 13.77 2.47
N CYS A 284 -24.96 12.73 2.52
CA CYS A 284 -23.60 12.74 1.98
C CYS A 284 -23.56 12.23 0.54
N ARG A 285 -22.40 12.39 -0.11
CA ARG A 285 -22.14 11.87 -1.46
C ARG A 285 -21.89 10.37 -1.38
N MET A 286 -22.60 9.57 -2.17
CA MET A 286 -22.51 8.12 -2.09
C MET A 286 -22.44 7.45 -3.46
N LEU A 287 -21.55 6.46 -3.59
CA LEU A 287 -21.57 5.47 -4.65
C LEU A 287 -21.87 4.10 -4.05
N PHE A 288 -22.98 3.49 -4.48
CA PHE A 288 -23.42 2.21 -3.96
C PHE A 288 -23.59 1.22 -5.10
N THR A 289 -22.75 0.20 -5.18
CA THR A 289 -23.00 -0.93 -6.08
C THR A 289 -23.88 -1.99 -5.40
N THR A 290 -24.82 -2.53 -6.15
CA THR A 290 -25.73 -3.58 -5.63
C THR A 290 -25.97 -4.67 -6.67
N HIS A 291 -26.29 -5.85 -6.17
CA HIS A 291 -26.83 -6.96 -6.94
C HIS A 291 -28.33 -7.17 -6.68
N TYR A 292 -28.93 -6.39 -5.76
CA TYR A 292 -30.35 -6.46 -5.46
C TYR A 292 -31.16 -5.62 -6.45
N HIS A 293 -31.81 -6.27 -7.41
CA HIS A 293 -32.67 -5.60 -8.37
C HIS A 293 -33.86 -4.88 -7.71
N TRP A 294 -34.42 -5.43 -6.62
CA TRP A 294 -35.50 -4.76 -5.89
C TRP A 294 -35.10 -3.41 -5.29
N LEU A 295 -33.82 -3.27 -4.92
CA LEU A 295 -33.30 -2.00 -4.42
C LEU A 295 -33.33 -0.94 -5.52
N VAL A 296 -33.01 -1.35 -6.75
CA VAL A 296 -33.06 -0.49 -7.93
C VAL A 296 -34.50 -0.06 -8.21
N ASP A 297 -35.47 -0.96 -8.04
CA ASP A 297 -36.88 -0.65 -8.25
C ASP A 297 -37.46 0.27 -7.17
N ASP A 298 -37.12 0.04 -5.90
CA ASP A 298 -37.61 0.86 -4.79
C ASP A 298 -37.03 2.27 -4.80
N PHE A 299 -35.82 2.46 -5.34
CA PHE A 299 -35.20 3.78 -5.50
C PHE A 299 -35.41 4.41 -6.88
N ARG A 300 -36.20 3.78 -7.76
CA ARG A 300 -36.48 4.33 -9.09
C ARG A 300 -37.33 5.60 -8.96
N GLY A 301 -36.81 6.72 -9.45
CA GLY A 301 -37.49 8.03 -9.40
C GLY A 301 -37.47 8.69 -8.03
N VAL A 302 -36.72 8.15 -7.07
CA VAL A 302 -36.52 8.79 -5.76
C VAL A 302 -35.57 9.97 -5.90
N GLU A 303 -36.01 11.15 -5.47
CA GLU A 303 -35.18 12.36 -5.48
C GLU A 303 -33.86 12.12 -4.72
N SER A 304 -32.76 12.65 -5.25
CA SER A 304 -31.36 12.49 -4.81
C SER A 304 -30.68 11.14 -5.11
N VAL A 305 -31.40 10.16 -5.67
CA VAL A 305 -30.83 8.85 -6.07
C VAL A 305 -30.95 8.67 -7.58
N GLU A 306 -29.82 8.51 -8.25
CA GLU A 306 -29.77 8.21 -9.67
C GLU A 306 -29.26 6.80 -9.93
N LEU A 307 -29.86 6.15 -10.93
CA LEU A 307 -29.55 4.78 -11.31
C LEU A 307 -28.50 4.76 -12.41
N TYR A 308 -27.45 3.99 -12.21
CA TYR A 308 -26.40 3.78 -13.20
C TYR A 308 -26.08 2.30 -13.37
N HIS A 309 -25.44 1.97 -14.48
CA HIS A 309 -24.94 0.64 -14.73
C HIS A 309 -23.64 0.66 -15.55
N MET A 310 -22.90 -0.44 -15.46
CA MET A 310 -21.80 -0.69 -16.39
C MET A 310 -22.35 -1.33 -17.67
N LYS A 311 -22.13 -0.67 -18.81
CA LYS A 311 -22.66 -1.06 -20.12
C LYS A 311 -22.05 -2.38 -20.60
N ILE A 312 -22.93 -3.19 -21.17
CA ILE A 312 -22.63 -4.52 -21.69
C ILE A 312 -23.28 -4.63 -23.07
N GLU A 313 -22.62 -5.32 -23.99
CA GLU A 313 -23.14 -5.58 -25.34
C GLU A 313 -23.25 -7.09 -25.56
N GLU A 314 -24.39 -7.52 -26.08
CA GLU A 314 -24.57 -8.88 -26.59
C GLU A 314 -24.09 -8.92 -28.04
N VAL A 315 -23.13 -9.79 -28.33
CA VAL A 315 -22.55 -9.99 -29.67
C VAL A 315 -22.83 -11.43 -30.09
N GLU A 316 -23.21 -11.66 -31.35
CA GLU A 316 -23.34 -13.02 -31.86
C GLU A 316 -21.95 -13.66 -32.05
N ALA A 317 -21.74 -14.87 -31.51
CA ALA A 317 -20.51 -15.60 -31.77
C ALA A 317 -20.43 -16.02 -33.24
N GLN A 318 -19.26 -15.83 -33.87
CA GLN A 318 -19.01 -16.15 -35.28
C GLN A 318 -19.15 -17.64 -35.61
N GLU A 319 -19.11 -18.53 -34.60
CA GLU A 319 -19.37 -19.95 -34.75
C GLU A 319 -20.45 -20.41 -33.75
N GLY A 320 -21.54 -21.01 -34.24
CA GLY A 320 -22.51 -21.76 -33.43
C GLY A 320 -23.73 -21.00 -32.90
N GLY A 321 -23.99 -19.77 -33.34
CA GLY A 321 -25.24 -19.02 -33.04
C GLY A 321 -25.44 -18.66 -31.57
N THR A 322 -24.38 -18.76 -30.77
CA THR A 322 -24.40 -18.49 -29.33
C THR A 322 -24.10 -17.01 -29.05
N LYS A 323 -24.99 -16.33 -28.33
CA LYS A 323 -24.76 -14.94 -27.87
C LYS A 323 -23.57 -14.91 -26.90
N GLN A 324 -22.56 -14.09 -27.18
CA GLN A 324 -21.46 -13.75 -26.27
C GLN A 324 -21.68 -12.37 -25.68
N ILE A 325 -21.22 -12.17 -24.44
CA ILE A 325 -21.22 -10.86 -23.81
C ILE A 325 -19.85 -10.20 -23.99
N ARG A 326 -19.86 -8.94 -24.44
CA ARG A 326 -18.72 -8.03 -24.40
C ARG A 326 -18.92 -6.98 -23.31
N PHE A 327 -17.98 -6.89 -22.38
CA PHE A 327 -17.94 -5.83 -21.38
C PHE A 327 -17.35 -4.56 -22.00
N LEU A 328 -18.13 -3.47 -22.03
CA LEU A 328 -17.69 -2.20 -22.61
C LEU A 328 -17.05 -1.27 -21.58
N TYR A 329 -17.11 -1.60 -20.30
CA TYR A 329 -16.54 -0.82 -19.18
C TYR A 329 -16.94 0.67 -19.15
N ARG A 330 -18.07 1.02 -19.81
CA ARG A 330 -18.64 2.36 -19.81
C ARG A 330 -19.70 2.49 -18.72
N PHE A 331 -19.61 3.54 -17.94
CA PHE A 331 -20.56 3.88 -16.88
C PHE A 331 -21.66 4.77 -17.46
N GLU A 332 -22.89 4.24 -17.55
CA GLU A 332 -24.01 4.92 -18.18
C GLU A 332 -25.23 5.00 -17.24
N ARG A 333 -26.03 6.06 -17.42
CA ARG A 333 -27.30 6.23 -16.71
C ARG A 333 -28.30 5.13 -17.08
N GLY A 334 -29.14 4.76 -16.11
CA GLY A 334 -30.18 3.75 -16.26
C GLY A 334 -29.85 2.44 -15.54
N THR A 335 -30.69 1.45 -15.76
CA THR A 335 -30.62 0.14 -15.10
C THR A 335 -30.08 -0.92 -16.04
N ALA A 336 -29.27 -1.84 -15.53
CA ALA A 336 -28.82 -3.00 -16.29
C ALA A 336 -30.00 -3.97 -16.59
N GLY A 337 -29.95 -4.67 -17.73
CA GLY A 337 -30.91 -5.74 -18.07
C GLY A 337 -30.87 -6.96 -17.13
N PHE A 338 -31.79 -7.91 -17.28
CA PHE A 338 -32.12 -8.87 -16.21
C PHE A 338 -31.35 -10.21 -16.20
N SER A 339 -30.42 -10.52 -17.12
CA SER A 339 -29.90 -11.90 -17.25
C SER A 339 -28.39 -12.05 -17.46
N PHE A 340 -27.56 -11.43 -16.63
CA PHE A 340 -26.09 -11.53 -16.82
C PHE A 340 -25.46 -12.84 -16.32
N GLY A 341 -26.03 -13.48 -15.29
CA GLY A 341 -25.44 -14.68 -14.67
C GLY A 341 -25.35 -15.87 -15.62
N VAL A 342 -26.40 -16.09 -16.42
CA VAL A 342 -26.45 -17.16 -17.42
C VAL A 342 -25.39 -16.92 -18.51
N CYS A 343 -25.27 -15.68 -19.00
CA CYS A 343 -24.29 -15.35 -20.01
C CYS A 343 -22.84 -15.47 -19.53
N VAL A 344 -22.55 -15.12 -18.27
CA VAL A 344 -21.22 -15.39 -17.68
C VAL A 344 -20.95 -16.89 -17.59
N GLY A 345 -21.97 -17.69 -17.23
CA GLY A 345 -21.89 -19.15 -17.25
C GLY A 345 -21.57 -19.70 -18.65
N GLN A 346 -22.13 -19.08 -19.69
CA GLN A 346 -21.84 -19.43 -21.08
C GLN A 346 -20.39 -19.11 -21.48
N MET A 347 -19.87 -17.96 -21.06
CA MET A 347 -18.45 -17.61 -21.25
C MET A 347 -17.50 -18.56 -20.51
N ALA A 348 -17.93 -19.10 -19.36
CA ALA A 348 -17.20 -20.10 -18.60
C ALA A 348 -17.27 -21.52 -19.22
N GLY A 349 -18.01 -21.70 -20.32
CA GLY A 349 -18.13 -22.98 -21.01
C GLY A 349 -19.10 -23.98 -20.36
N LEU A 350 -20.07 -23.50 -19.58
CA LEU A 350 -21.09 -24.39 -19.01
C LEU A 350 -21.96 -25.03 -20.13
N PRO A 351 -22.42 -26.29 -19.95
CA PRO A 351 -23.25 -26.96 -20.96
C PRO A 351 -24.56 -26.21 -21.24
N LYS A 352 -24.96 -26.11 -22.52
CA LYS A 352 -26.20 -25.42 -22.95
C LYS A 352 -27.43 -25.84 -22.14
N ARG A 353 -27.60 -27.14 -21.88
CA ARG A 353 -28.71 -27.67 -21.06
C ARG A 353 -28.76 -27.09 -19.65
N VAL A 354 -27.60 -26.87 -19.01
CA VAL A 354 -27.53 -26.26 -17.67
C VAL A 354 -27.93 -24.78 -17.73
N LEU A 355 -27.49 -24.07 -18.77
CA LEU A 355 -27.81 -22.67 -18.99
C LEU A 355 -29.30 -22.45 -19.25
N GLU A 356 -29.91 -23.26 -20.11
CA GLU A 356 -31.37 -23.23 -20.39
C GLU A 356 -32.19 -23.50 -19.12
N MET A 357 -31.78 -24.48 -18.30
CA MET A 357 -32.43 -24.76 -17.02
C MET A 357 -32.26 -23.60 -16.03
N ALA A 358 -31.07 -22.99 -15.98
CA ALA A 358 -30.79 -21.85 -15.12
C ALA A 358 -31.63 -20.63 -15.52
N GLU A 359 -31.76 -20.35 -16.82
CA GLU A 359 -32.58 -19.25 -17.36
C GLU A 359 -34.07 -19.45 -17.04
N ALA A 360 -34.61 -20.64 -17.32
CA ALA A 360 -35.99 -20.97 -16.98
C ALA A 360 -36.26 -20.85 -15.47
N LYS A 361 -35.31 -21.28 -14.63
CA LYS A 361 -35.43 -21.17 -13.17
C LYS A 361 -35.34 -19.72 -12.69
N ALA A 362 -34.47 -18.91 -13.28
CA ALA A 362 -34.35 -17.48 -12.95
C ALA A 362 -35.66 -16.73 -13.26
N ILE A 363 -36.24 -16.95 -14.45
CA ILE A 363 -37.52 -16.34 -14.84
C ILE A 363 -38.64 -16.76 -13.89
N ALA A 364 -38.73 -18.06 -13.57
CA ALA A 364 -39.75 -18.56 -12.65
C ALA A 364 -39.58 -18.01 -11.22
N PHE A 365 -38.34 -17.90 -10.75
CA PHE A 365 -38.04 -17.34 -9.44
C PHE A 365 -38.42 -15.86 -9.36
N GLN A 366 -38.09 -15.08 -10.40
CA GLN A 366 -38.43 -13.66 -10.47
C GLN A 366 -39.93 -13.41 -10.48
N LYS A 367 -40.70 -14.16 -11.31
CA LYS A 367 -42.16 -14.07 -11.31
C LYS A 367 -42.78 -14.36 -9.94
N ASN A 368 -42.34 -15.43 -9.28
CA ASN A 368 -42.85 -15.76 -7.95
C ASN A 368 -42.58 -14.65 -6.92
N LEU A 369 -41.44 -13.97 -7.03
CA LEU A 369 -41.09 -12.87 -6.12
C LEU A 369 -41.91 -11.62 -6.39
N ASP A 370 -42.14 -11.30 -7.67
CA ASP A 370 -42.98 -10.17 -8.07
C ASP A 370 -44.44 -10.40 -7.63
N ASP A 371 -44.98 -11.61 -7.79
CA ASP A 371 -46.33 -11.99 -7.34
C ASP A 371 -46.49 -11.85 -5.82
N VAL A 372 -45.47 -12.24 -5.04
CA VAL A 372 -45.47 -12.08 -3.58
C VAL A 372 -45.43 -10.59 -3.20
N ARG A 373 -44.67 -9.79 -3.94
CA ARG A 373 -44.53 -8.35 -3.69
C ARG A 373 -45.82 -7.59 -3.99
N GLU A 374 -46.50 -7.89 -5.09
CA GLU A 374 -47.80 -7.28 -5.42
C GLU A 374 -48.85 -7.59 -4.35
N LYS A 375 -48.91 -8.85 -3.88
CA LYS A 375 -49.81 -9.24 -2.79
C LYS A 375 -49.50 -8.56 -1.46
N THR A 376 -48.24 -8.19 -1.23
CA THR A 376 -47.81 -7.51 0.01
C THR A 376 -48.02 -6.00 -0.08
N ARG A 377 -47.97 -5.38 -1.26
CA ARG A 377 -48.29 -3.95 -1.48
C ARG A 377 -49.79 -3.65 -1.45
N GLN A 378 -50.65 -4.65 -1.67
CA GLN A 378 -52.11 -4.53 -1.64
C GLN A 378 -52.72 -4.72 -0.24
N LYS A 379 -51.90 -5.05 0.77
CA LYS A 379 -52.26 -5.05 2.18
C LYS A 379 -51.68 -3.82 2.85
#